data_AF-A0A0R3T0G6-F1
#
_entry.id   AF-A0A0R3T0G6-F1
#
_cell.length_a   1.000
_cell.length_b   1.000
_cell.length_c   1.000
_cell.angle_alpha   90.00
_cell.angle_beta   90.00
_cell.angle_gamma   90.00
#
_symmetry.space_group_name_H-M   'P 1'
#
loop_
_entity.id
_entity.type
_entity.pdbx_description
1 polymer ?
#
loop_
_entity_poly.entity_id
_entity_poly.type
_entity_poly.pdbx_seq_one_letter_code
_entity_poly.pdbx_strand_id
1 'polypeptide(L)'
;MSNNRGSITKGTEVRTERKEAFIQRHFSYKECTQFIPLDGSTNAQNRCCCGEKKFHHFVSENYRTNVQKWSPDLIETIGPTNAYGVIDFYSGAHQLNKSAEGLLGAVNASNAWIISHGLQCDLTKIVSDAISRSEINSFGNDRELQKIVCIGITPWGYIRNRSDLVHSVCYRSPQPQTQYRINNTNSKMGPLSLNTNHTHYILCDNGIRNNFIGSGVNQFRMKFESLLSASPKKGGCGIPVVLLIIGGGYSTLEIAAQRLQHGVPIVICGSTGGIADILEKALQFRNSNKALKGLCQEQANQIYSMLQNLLIEEAEEVTQEYSAEKGFELIQTILSNEDFVSFFNPDCIISNNSLDRTILFSLIKCMSTNPIDQLMVALKFGRIDVVNRQMFEDNCFSIRTSVNRAIELVIIEL
;
A
#
# COMPACT_ATOMS: atom_id res chain seq x y z
N MET A 1 -25.44 -65.30 -21.87
CA MET A 1 -26.04 -64.02 -22.29
C MET A 1 -25.68 -62.96 -21.29
N SER A 2 -24.73 -62.14 -21.69
CA SER A 2 -24.26 -60.89 -21.09
C SER A 2 -25.38 -59.84 -21.02
N ASN A 3 -25.42 -59.03 -19.95
CA ASN A 3 -25.83 -57.62 -20.09
C ASN A 3 -25.33 -56.71 -18.95
N ASN A 4 -24.42 -55.84 -19.38
CA ASN A 4 -24.04 -54.51 -18.89
C ASN A 4 -25.11 -53.70 -18.12
N ARG A 5 -24.68 -53.08 -17.00
CA ARG A 5 -24.79 -51.63 -16.71
C ARG A 5 -23.58 -51.31 -15.80
N GLY A 6 -22.49 -50.69 -16.25
CA GLY A 6 -22.44 -49.33 -16.77
C GLY A 6 -22.30 -48.32 -15.62
N SER A 7 -21.15 -48.31 -14.92
CA SER A 7 -20.79 -47.21 -14.00
C SER A 7 -19.72 -46.36 -14.67
N ILE A 8 -20.17 -45.27 -15.29
CA ILE A 8 -19.34 -44.17 -15.75
C ILE A 8 -19.43 -43.10 -14.67
N THR A 9 -18.38 -42.97 -13.86
CA THR A 9 -18.09 -41.72 -13.16
C THR A 9 -16.61 -41.41 -13.37
N LYS A 10 -16.29 -40.78 -14.49
CA LYS A 10 -15.10 -39.89 -14.58
C LYS A 10 -15.41 -38.67 -13.72
N GLY A 11 -15.23 -38.82 -12.41
CA GLY A 11 -15.09 -37.68 -11.52
C GLY A 11 -13.72 -37.05 -11.77
N THR A 12 -13.71 -35.83 -12.25
CA THR A 12 -12.54 -34.96 -12.28
C THR A 12 -12.05 -34.75 -10.85
N GLU A 13 -11.09 -35.57 -10.41
CA GLU A 13 -10.32 -35.29 -9.20
C GLU A 13 -9.46 -34.05 -9.44
N VAL A 14 -9.95 -32.88 -9.01
CA VAL A 14 -9.09 -31.72 -8.79
C VAL A 14 -8.19 -32.07 -7.61
N ARG A 15 -6.98 -32.53 -7.91
CA ARG A 15 -5.95 -32.87 -6.93
C ARG A 15 -5.54 -31.57 -6.22
N THR A 16 -5.97 -31.40 -4.97
CA THR A 16 -5.61 -30.24 -4.15
C THR A 16 -4.09 -30.25 -3.92
N GLU A 17 -3.37 -29.37 -4.61
CA GLU A 17 -1.93 -29.19 -4.42
C GLU A 17 -1.65 -28.72 -2.97
N ARG A 18 -0.63 -29.29 -2.31
CA ARG A 18 -0.20 -28.80 -0.99
C ARG A 18 0.30 -27.35 -1.16
N LYS A 19 -0.10 -26.44 -0.28
CA LYS A 19 0.25 -25.01 -0.34
C LYS A 19 1.74 -24.74 -0.60
N GLU A 20 2.62 -25.52 0.03
CA GLU A 20 4.08 -25.44 -0.16
C GLU A 20 4.51 -25.73 -1.60
N ALA A 21 3.96 -26.78 -2.22
CA ALA A 21 4.27 -27.14 -3.59
C ALA A 21 3.80 -26.05 -4.56
N PHE A 22 2.62 -25.49 -4.32
CA PHE A 22 2.12 -24.34 -5.08
C PHE A 22 3.07 -23.14 -4.95
N ILE A 23 3.53 -22.82 -3.73
CA ILE A 23 4.41 -21.67 -3.49
C ILE A 23 5.76 -21.86 -4.21
N GLN A 24 6.42 -23.01 -4.00
CA GLN A 24 7.73 -23.29 -4.60
C GLN A 24 7.68 -23.36 -6.13
N ARG A 25 6.53 -23.71 -6.69
CA ARG A 25 6.34 -23.77 -8.15
C ARG A 25 6.15 -22.39 -8.79
N HIS A 26 5.52 -21.45 -8.08
CA HIS A 26 5.08 -20.18 -8.68
C HIS A 26 5.87 -18.95 -8.21
N PHE A 27 6.61 -19.06 -7.10
CA PHE A 27 7.39 -17.95 -6.54
C PHE A 27 8.87 -18.31 -6.47
N SER A 28 9.72 -17.36 -6.85
CA SER A 28 11.17 -17.50 -6.93
C SER A 28 11.85 -16.29 -6.30
N TYR A 29 13.11 -16.44 -5.90
CA TYR A 29 13.94 -15.32 -5.41
C TYR A 29 15.10 -15.02 -6.37
N LYS A 30 15.65 -13.81 -6.25
CA LYS A 30 16.68 -13.27 -7.13
C LYS A 30 17.89 -12.80 -6.34
N GLU A 31 19.08 -12.99 -6.91
CA GLU A 31 20.33 -12.48 -6.34
C GLU A 31 21.23 -11.88 -7.41
N CYS A 32 22.05 -10.91 -7.02
CA CYS A 32 23.14 -10.39 -7.85
C CYS A 32 24.27 -11.42 -7.89
N THR A 33 24.65 -11.88 -9.09
CA THR A 33 25.63 -12.97 -9.27
C THR A 33 27.06 -12.47 -9.35
N GLN A 34 27.27 -11.18 -9.58
CA GLN A 34 28.60 -10.56 -9.67
C GLN A 34 28.70 -9.35 -8.75
N PHE A 35 29.74 -9.33 -7.92
CA PHE A 35 30.06 -8.16 -7.11
C PHE A 35 30.76 -7.11 -7.98
N ILE A 36 30.07 -6.01 -8.26
CA ILE A 36 30.65 -4.80 -8.85
C ILE A 36 30.61 -3.69 -7.80
N PRO A 37 31.76 -3.17 -7.33
CA PRO A 37 31.79 -2.15 -6.28
C PRO A 37 31.05 -0.89 -6.72
N LEU A 38 30.35 -0.26 -5.78
CA LEU A 38 29.77 1.05 -6.00
C LEU A 38 30.90 2.09 -5.97
N ASP A 39 31.04 2.88 -7.04
CA ASP A 39 32.08 3.91 -7.13
C ASP A 39 31.76 5.10 -6.20
N GLY A 40 32.76 5.55 -5.41
CA GLY A 40 32.68 6.76 -4.60
C GLY A 40 32.89 6.57 -3.09
N SER A 41 34.04 7.00 -2.57
CA SER A 41 34.50 6.93 -1.16
C SER A 41 34.89 5.54 -0.64
N THR A 42 35.78 5.52 0.35
CA THR A 42 36.40 4.32 0.96
C THR A 42 35.40 3.35 1.59
N ASN A 43 34.19 3.80 1.95
CA ASN A 43 33.11 2.95 2.46
C ASN A 43 32.26 2.30 1.34
N ALA A 44 32.24 2.87 0.13
CA ALA A 44 31.52 2.28 -1.02
C ALA A 44 32.28 1.09 -1.64
N GLN A 45 33.58 0.97 -1.40
CA GLN A 45 34.38 -0.20 -1.78
C GLN A 45 33.87 -1.52 -1.17
N ASN A 46 33.02 -1.47 -0.14
CA ASN A 46 32.45 -2.65 0.51
C ASN A 46 30.98 -2.93 0.13
N ARG A 47 30.40 -2.19 -0.82
CA ARG A 47 29.04 -2.42 -1.33
C ARG A 47 29.05 -2.64 -2.82
N CYS A 48 28.20 -3.56 -3.28
CA CYS A 48 27.95 -3.74 -4.70
C CYS A 48 26.97 -2.67 -5.19
N CYS A 49 26.97 -2.37 -6.49
CA CYS A 49 25.93 -1.56 -7.15
C CYS A 49 24.50 -2.12 -6.98
N CYS A 50 24.32 -3.42 -6.71
CA CYS A 50 23.02 -3.97 -6.30
C CYS A 50 22.59 -3.52 -4.89
N GLY A 51 23.49 -2.88 -4.14
CA GLY A 51 23.31 -2.36 -2.78
C GLY A 51 23.78 -3.31 -1.67
N GLU A 52 24.10 -4.58 -1.98
CA GLU A 52 24.52 -5.56 -0.97
C GLU A 52 25.96 -5.34 -0.50
N LYS A 53 26.26 -5.65 0.76
CA LYS A 53 27.63 -5.61 1.28
C LYS A 53 28.43 -6.80 0.77
N LYS A 54 29.75 -6.63 0.55
CA LYS A 54 30.63 -7.66 -0.01
C LYS A 54 30.54 -9.01 0.71
N PHE A 55 30.49 -8.99 2.05
CA PHE A 55 30.42 -10.20 2.88
C PHE A 55 29.05 -10.88 2.91
N HIS A 56 28.00 -10.19 2.47
CA HIS A 56 26.64 -10.72 2.33
C HIS A 56 26.24 -10.95 0.87
N HIS A 57 27.12 -10.63 -0.08
CA HIS A 57 26.85 -10.78 -1.50
C HIS A 57 26.75 -12.26 -1.85
N PHE A 58 25.79 -12.61 -2.71
CA PHE A 58 25.62 -13.98 -3.19
C PHE A 58 26.89 -14.47 -3.92
N VAL A 59 27.30 -15.71 -3.61
CA VAL A 59 28.47 -16.34 -4.23
C VAL A 59 27.97 -17.26 -5.33
N SER A 60 28.06 -16.81 -6.59
CA SER A 60 27.69 -17.61 -7.75
C SER A 60 28.82 -18.57 -8.14
N GLU A 61 28.46 -19.81 -8.47
CA GLU A 61 29.39 -20.79 -9.04
C GLU A 61 29.86 -20.40 -10.45
N ASN A 62 29.06 -19.59 -11.17
CA ASN A 62 29.34 -19.11 -12.52
C ASN A 62 29.85 -17.66 -12.50
N TYR A 63 30.90 -17.39 -11.71
CA TYR A 63 31.49 -16.04 -11.63
C TYR A 63 32.12 -15.62 -12.97
N ARG A 64 31.77 -14.43 -13.49
CA ARG A 64 32.24 -13.95 -14.80
C ARG A 64 33.42 -12.99 -14.59
N THR A 65 34.60 -13.37 -15.05
CA THR A 65 35.85 -12.61 -14.79
C THR A 65 35.98 -11.29 -15.57
N ASN A 66 35.21 -11.09 -16.64
CA ASN A 66 35.37 -9.95 -17.56
C ASN A 66 34.27 -8.87 -17.41
N VAL A 67 33.48 -8.91 -16.34
CA VAL A 67 32.42 -7.91 -16.10
C VAL A 67 33.00 -6.76 -15.27
N GLN A 68 33.12 -5.58 -15.89
CA GLN A 68 33.66 -4.38 -15.23
C GLN A 68 32.59 -3.34 -14.89
N LYS A 69 31.40 -3.44 -15.49
CA LYS A 69 30.29 -2.50 -15.30
C LYS A 69 29.06 -3.26 -14.81
N TRP A 70 28.40 -2.71 -13.80
CA TRP A 70 27.16 -3.29 -13.29
C TRP A 70 26.01 -3.05 -14.27
N SER A 71 25.18 -4.08 -14.48
CA SER A 71 23.89 -3.97 -15.17
C SER A 71 22.84 -4.83 -14.46
N PRO A 72 21.54 -4.55 -14.67
CA PRO A 72 20.46 -5.37 -14.13
C PRO A 72 20.53 -6.85 -14.55
N ASP A 73 21.20 -7.19 -15.66
CA ASP A 73 21.38 -8.58 -16.13
C ASP A 73 22.24 -9.42 -15.19
N LEU A 74 22.96 -8.80 -14.27
CA LEU A 74 23.71 -9.49 -13.21
C LEU A 74 22.80 -9.99 -12.10
N ILE A 75 21.53 -9.59 -12.08
CA ILE A 75 20.51 -10.12 -11.17
C ILE A 75 19.82 -11.30 -11.85
N GLU A 76 20.02 -12.49 -11.30
CA GLU A 76 19.47 -13.73 -11.84
C GLU A 76 18.48 -14.35 -10.86
N THR A 77 17.52 -15.10 -11.39
CA THR A 77 16.63 -15.93 -10.56
C THR A 77 17.41 -17.16 -10.11
N ILE A 78 17.56 -17.35 -8.80
CA ILE A 78 18.41 -18.43 -8.24
C ILE A 78 17.62 -19.73 -8.06
N GLY A 79 16.35 -19.63 -7.65
CA GLY A 79 15.52 -20.80 -7.44
C GLY A 79 14.15 -20.47 -6.85
N PRO A 80 13.38 -21.51 -6.44
CA PRO A 80 12.13 -21.36 -5.70
C PRO A 80 12.30 -20.50 -4.45
N THR A 81 11.28 -19.74 -4.08
CA THR A 81 11.35 -18.88 -2.89
C THR A 81 11.74 -19.66 -1.64
N ASN A 82 12.66 -19.09 -0.87
CA ASN A 82 13.17 -19.63 0.38
C ASN A 82 12.64 -18.86 1.61
N ALA A 83 11.75 -17.89 1.41
CA ALA A 83 11.13 -17.08 2.44
C ALA A 83 9.60 -17.05 2.23
N TYR A 84 8.87 -17.90 2.96
CA TYR A 84 7.41 -17.96 2.95
C TYR A 84 6.90 -18.67 4.22
N GLY A 85 5.81 -18.24 4.84
CA GLY A 85 5.32 -18.94 6.04
C GLY A 85 4.74 -17.97 7.05
N VAL A 86 4.81 -18.34 8.32
CA VAL A 86 4.32 -17.53 9.43
C VAL A 86 5.50 -16.88 10.14
N ILE A 87 5.40 -15.57 10.36
CA ILE A 87 6.42 -14.79 11.04
C ILE A 87 6.03 -14.68 12.51
N ASP A 88 6.90 -15.16 13.39
CA ASP A 88 6.79 -14.94 14.82
C ASP A 88 7.73 -13.80 15.22
N PHE A 89 7.14 -12.67 15.61
CA PHE A 89 7.90 -11.49 16.02
C PHE A 89 8.44 -11.67 17.44
N TYR A 90 9.76 -11.55 17.60
CA TYR A 90 10.38 -11.51 18.93
C TYR A 90 10.70 -10.05 19.28
N SER A 91 9.90 -9.45 20.19
CA SER A 91 10.08 -8.08 20.66
C SER A 91 9.99 -7.97 22.19
N GLY A 92 10.82 -7.10 22.76
CA GLY A 92 10.64 -6.58 24.11
C GLY A 92 9.82 -5.30 24.06
N ALA A 93 8.63 -5.33 24.67
CA ALA A 93 7.69 -4.23 24.86
C ALA A 93 6.99 -3.66 23.61
N HIS A 94 5.66 -3.76 23.61
CA HIS A 94 4.75 -3.05 22.73
C HIS A 94 4.62 -1.59 23.20
N GLN A 95 4.92 -0.61 22.34
CA GLN A 95 4.54 0.78 22.59
C GLN A 95 3.23 1.07 21.86
N LEU A 96 2.17 1.33 22.63
CA LEU A 96 0.86 1.77 22.17
C LEU A 96 0.76 3.28 22.36
N ASN A 97 0.34 4.02 21.33
CA ASN A 97 0.10 5.46 21.41
C ASN A 97 -1.16 5.85 20.63
N LYS A 98 -1.85 6.88 21.12
CA LYS A 98 -3.21 7.24 20.74
C LYS A 98 -3.28 8.10 19.47
N SER A 99 -3.83 7.57 18.36
CA SER A 99 -4.53 8.35 17.31
C SER A 99 -4.92 7.49 16.10
N ALA A 100 -6.02 6.71 16.18
CA ALA A 100 -6.56 6.01 15.00
C ALA A 100 -8.07 5.73 15.02
N GLU A 101 -8.86 6.45 15.82
CA GLU A 101 -10.29 6.17 15.98
C GLU A 101 -11.09 6.35 14.67
N GLY A 102 -10.73 7.35 13.85
CA GLY A 102 -11.36 7.57 12.55
C GLY A 102 -11.10 6.45 11.54
N LEU A 103 -9.86 5.92 11.49
CA LEU A 103 -9.48 4.85 10.57
C LEU A 103 -10.14 3.53 10.97
N LEU A 104 -10.16 3.23 12.27
CA LEU A 104 -10.82 2.03 12.80
C LEU A 104 -12.34 2.07 12.53
N GLY A 105 -12.97 3.24 12.68
CA GLY A 105 -14.36 3.46 12.31
C GLY A 105 -14.62 3.13 10.83
N ALA A 106 -13.75 3.61 9.93
CA ALA A 106 -13.86 3.34 8.50
C ALA A 106 -13.72 1.86 8.15
N VAL A 107 -12.70 1.19 8.71
CA VAL A 107 -12.43 -0.22 8.46
C VAL A 107 -13.58 -1.09 8.96
N ASN A 108 -14.08 -0.84 10.18
CA ASN A 108 -15.19 -1.60 10.75
C ASN A 108 -16.52 -1.36 10.02
N ALA A 109 -16.77 -0.14 9.55
CA ALA A 109 -17.98 0.20 8.80
C ALA A 109 -18.01 -0.42 7.38
N SER A 110 -16.84 -0.65 6.79
CA SER A 110 -16.69 -1.06 5.38
C SER A 110 -16.11 -2.45 5.16
N ASN A 111 -15.77 -3.17 6.25
CA ASN A 111 -15.04 -4.44 6.20
C ASN A 111 -13.77 -4.32 5.31
N ALA A 112 -13.04 -3.20 5.43
CA ALA A 112 -11.95 -2.89 4.50
C ALA A 112 -10.66 -3.67 4.80
N TRP A 113 -9.90 -3.97 3.74
CA TRP A 113 -8.50 -4.35 3.86
C TRP A 113 -7.63 -3.09 3.87
N ILE A 114 -6.67 -3.04 4.80
CA ILE A 114 -5.66 -1.98 4.82
C ILE A 114 -4.41 -2.51 4.12
N ILE A 115 -3.90 -1.76 3.14
CA ILE A 115 -2.62 -2.05 2.50
C ILE A 115 -1.66 -0.90 2.79
N SER A 116 -0.46 -1.23 3.29
CA SER A 116 0.61 -0.25 3.56
C SER A 116 1.97 -0.86 3.28
N HIS A 117 3.05 -0.08 3.32
CA HIS A 117 4.43 -0.59 3.12
C HIS A 117 4.92 -1.55 4.22
N GLY A 118 4.22 -1.68 5.35
CA GLY A 118 4.45 -2.74 6.33
C GLY A 118 5.77 -2.66 7.12
N LEU A 119 6.51 -1.56 6.98
CA LEU A 119 7.77 -1.30 7.69
C LEU A 119 7.49 -0.46 8.94
N GLN A 120 8.29 -0.63 9.99
CA GLN A 120 8.19 0.16 11.21
C GLN A 120 8.60 1.63 10.97
N CYS A 121 7.64 2.48 10.59
CA CYS A 121 7.79 3.94 10.44
C CYS A 121 6.59 4.67 11.07
N ASP A 122 6.60 6.00 11.03
CA ASP A 122 5.59 6.85 11.68
C ASP A 122 4.15 6.57 11.20
N LEU A 123 3.93 6.31 9.91
CA LEU A 123 2.60 5.99 9.35
C LEU A 123 2.04 4.67 9.91
N THR A 124 2.89 3.65 10.05
CA THR A 124 2.46 2.34 10.58
C THR A 124 2.05 2.38 12.04
N LYS A 125 2.39 3.43 12.80
CA LYS A 125 1.91 3.63 14.17
C LYS A 125 0.39 3.83 14.22
N ILE A 126 -0.18 4.52 13.23
CA ILE A 126 -1.63 4.77 13.12
C ILE A 126 -2.37 3.45 12.87
N VAL A 127 -1.89 2.66 11.91
CA VAL A 127 -2.42 1.32 11.59
C VAL A 127 -2.28 0.37 12.79
N SER A 128 -1.12 0.44 13.45
CA SER A 128 -0.82 -0.34 14.65
C SER A 128 -1.76 -0.06 15.81
N ASP A 129 -2.08 1.21 16.08
CA ASP A 129 -3.04 1.62 17.11
C ASP A 129 -4.44 1.09 16.77
N ALA A 130 -4.88 1.22 15.51
CA ALA A 130 -6.19 0.73 15.07
C ALA A 130 -6.36 -0.78 15.31
N ILE A 131 -5.37 -1.58 14.92
CA ILE A 131 -5.41 -3.04 15.06
C ILE A 131 -5.34 -3.45 16.53
N SER A 132 -4.40 -2.90 17.30
CA SER A 132 -4.25 -3.23 18.72
C SER A 132 -5.52 -2.93 19.53
N ARG A 133 -6.20 -1.81 19.23
CA ARG A 133 -7.47 -1.44 19.88
C ARG A 133 -8.61 -2.37 19.48
N SER A 134 -8.65 -2.81 18.22
CA SER A 134 -9.66 -3.78 17.78
C SER A 134 -9.54 -5.10 18.54
N GLU A 135 -8.31 -5.54 18.81
CA GLU A 135 -8.03 -6.74 19.59
C GLU A 135 -8.44 -6.56 21.05
N ILE A 136 -8.06 -5.44 21.69
CA ILE A 136 -8.45 -5.12 23.08
C ILE A 136 -9.98 -5.08 23.24
N ASN A 137 -10.70 -4.45 22.31
CA ASN A 137 -12.17 -4.36 22.37
C ASN A 137 -12.86 -5.73 22.16
N SER A 138 -12.18 -6.69 21.55
CA SER A 138 -12.67 -8.05 21.33
C SER A 138 -12.59 -8.92 22.60
N PHE A 139 -11.72 -8.59 23.57
CA PHE A 139 -11.60 -9.35 24.82
C PHE A 139 -12.77 -9.12 25.82
N GLY A 140 -13.69 -8.21 25.53
CA GLY A 140 -14.80 -7.84 26.44
C GLY A 140 -16.22 -8.09 25.94
N ASN A 141 -16.41 -8.49 24.68
CA ASN A 141 -17.75 -8.71 24.10
C ASN A 141 -17.80 -10.05 23.35
N ASP A 142 -18.79 -10.89 23.64
CA ASP A 142 -19.11 -12.18 22.97
C ASP A 142 -19.47 -12.06 21.47
N ARG A 143 -19.27 -10.90 20.85
CA ARG A 143 -19.39 -10.75 19.40
C ARG A 143 -18.02 -11.01 18.80
N GLU A 144 -17.88 -12.07 18.01
CA GLU A 144 -16.75 -12.27 17.10
C GLU A 144 -16.62 -11.03 16.20
N LEU A 145 -15.84 -10.04 16.63
CA LEU A 145 -15.51 -8.89 15.82
C LEU A 145 -14.64 -9.39 14.65
N GLN A 146 -14.96 -8.95 13.44
CA GLN A 146 -14.17 -9.29 12.26
C GLN A 146 -12.72 -8.85 12.47
N LYS A 147 -11.79 -9.79 12.36
CA LYS A 147 -10.35 -9.51 12.45
C LYS A 147 -9.95 -8.61 11.29
N ILE A 148 -9.42 -7.43 11.60
CA ILE A 148 -8.93 -6.47 10.60
C ILE A 148 -7.84 -7.13 9.75
N VAL A 149 -7.99 -7.07 8.42
CA VAL A 149 -6.97 -7.53 7.50
C VAL A 149 -6.08 -6.35 7.13
N CYS A 150 -4.80 -6.45 7.49
CA CYS A 150 -3.78 -5.49 7.14
C CYS A 150 -2.59 -6.17 6.45
N ILE A 151 -2.26 -5.73 5.23
CA ILE A 151 -1.28 -6.34 4.34
C ILE A 151 -0.11 -5.38 4.13
N GLY A 152 1.09 -5.82 4.51
CA GLY A 152 2.34 -5.11 4.25
C GLY A 152 2.95 -5.54 2.92
N ILE A 153 3.02 -4.67 1.92
CA ILE A 153 3.71 -4.97 0.64
C ILE A 153 5.08 -4.29 0.64
N THR A 154 6.14 -5.06 0.89
CA THR A 154 7.44 -4.50 1.25
C THR A 154 8.52 -5.00 0.30
N PRO A 155 9.47 -4.16 -0.12
CA PRO A 155 10.61 -4.67 -0.89
C PRO A 155 11.55 -5.49 -0.02
N TRP A 156 11.80 -6.75 -0.42
CA TRP A 156 12.64 -7.72 0.28
C TRP A 156 14.02 -7.13 0.63
N GLY A 157 14.64 -6.45 -0.34
CA GLY A 157 15.96 -5.86 -0.20
C GLY A 157 16.07 -4.73 0.83
N TYR A 158 14.95 -4.15 1.26
CA TYR A 158 14.91 -3.04 2.23
C TYR A 158 14.48 -3.50 3.64
N ILE A 159 14.28 -4.80 3.85
CA ILE A 159 13.92 -5.34 5.16
C ILE A 159 15.19 -5.55 6.00
N ARG A 160 15.20 -4.96 7.20
CA ARG A 160 16.25 -5.17 8.21
C ARG A 160 16.17 -6.60 8.73
N ASN A 161 17.32 -7.23 9.00
CA ASN A 161 17.42 -8.60 9.49
C ASN A 161 16.66 -9.63 8.63
N ARG A 162 16.49 -9.39 7.32
CA ARG A 162 15.75 -10.30 6.43
C ARG A 162 16.32 -11.73 6.35
N SER A 163 17.58 -11.92 6.71
CA SER A 163 18.20 -13.25 6.86
C SER A 163 17.45 -14.11 7.88
N ASP A 164 16.85 -13.50 8.89
CA ASP A 164 16.02 -14.22 9.87
C ASP A 164 14.79 -14.82 9.20
N LEU A 165 14.26 -14.21 8.13
CA LEU A 165 13.06 -14.64 7.40
C LEU A 165 13.32 -15.76 6.37
N VAL A 166 14.58 -16.07 6.10
CA VAL A 166 14.95 -17.15 5.19
C VAL A 166 14.98 -18.46 5.96
N HIS A 167 14.30 -19.48 5.45
CA HIS A 167 14.27 -20.78 6.12
C HIS A 167 15.65 -21.44 6.14
N SER A 168 16.12 -21.80 7.34
CA SER A 168 17.09 -22.88 7.49
C SER A 168 16.37 -24.21 7.22
N VAL A 169 16.30 -24.62 5.96
CA VAL A 169 15.93 -25.98 5.47
C VAL A 169 15.36 -26.92 6.55
N CYS A 170 14.11 -26.70 6.99
CA CYS A 170 13.43 -27.59 7.93
C CYS A 170 12.09 -28.02 7.31
N TYR A 171 12.16 -29.02 6.43
CA TYR A 171 11.04 -29.63 5.69
C TYR A 171 10.01 -30.38 6.55
N ARG A 172 9.89 -30.09 7.86
CA ARG A 172 9.12 -30.92 8.80
C ARG A 172 7.94 -30.23 9.50
N SER A 173 7.57 -29.02 9.10
CA SER A 173 6.33 -28.39 9.57
C SER A 173 5.43 -28.00 8.40
N PRO A 174 4.12 -28.33 8.42
CA PRO A 174 3.16 -27.94 7.39
C PRO A 174 2.90 -26.41 7.32
N GLN A 175 3.41 -25.66 8.30
CA GLN A 175 3.56 -24.21 8.26
C GLN A 175 4.94 -23.88 8.84
N PRO A 176 5.91 -23.48 8.03
CA PRO A 176 7.22 -23.13 8.55
C PRO A 176 7.09 -21.79 9.30
N GLN A 177 7.42 -21.84 10.58
CA GLN A 177 7.44 -20.68 11.47
C GLN A 177 8.84 -20.11 11.50
N THR A 178 8.95 -18.81 11.36
CA THR A 178 10.22 -18.11 11.31
C THR A 178 10.26 -17.02 12.35
N GLN A 179 11.27 -17.07 13.21
CA GLN A 179 11.47 -16.05 14.24
C GLN A 179 12.15 -14.83 13.62
N TYR A 180 11.50 -13.68 13.71
CA TYR A 180 12.03 -12.42 13.19
C TYR A 180 12.37 -11.46 14.32
N ARG A 181 13.63 -11.02 14.37
CA ARG A 181 14.09 -10.06 15.38
C ARG A 181 13.93 -8.64 14.88
N ILE A 182 13.11 -7.89 15.61
CA ILE A 182 12.91 -6.46 15.36
C ILE A 182 14.09 -5.70 15.91
N ASN A 183 14.62 -4.80 15.09
CA ASN A 183 15.62 -3.85 15.53
C ASN A 183 15.12 -2.41 15.28
N ASN A 184 14.70 -1.76 16.36
CA ASN A 184 14.17 -0.40 16.38
C ASN A 184 15.27 0.67 16.52
N THR A 185 16.51 0.40 16.14
CA THR A 185 17.51 1.47 16.06
C THR A 185 16.98 2.58 15.15
N ASN A 186 16.89 3.79 15.70
CA ASN A 186 16.46 5.05 15.07
C ASN A 186 17.42 5.49 13.96
N SER A 187 17.88 4.59 13.10
CA SER A 187 18.50 5.02 11.86
C SER A 187 17.37 5.58 11.01
N LYS A 188 17.33 6.91 10.89
CA LYS A 188 16.51 7.57 9.86
C LYS A 188 16.85 7.05 8.46
N MET A 189 18.04 6.50 8.29
CA MET A 189 18.57 6.00 7.03
C MET A 189 18.65 4.48 6.97
N GLY A 190 18.22 3.90 5.85
CA GLY A 190 18.45 2.51 5.47
C GLY A 190 17.32 1.53 5.81
N PRO A 191 17.54 0.22 5.59
CA PRO A 191 16.51 -0.82 5.75
C PRO A 191 15.79 -0.73 7.08
N LEU A 192 14.46 -0.84 7.09
CA LEU A 192 13.64 -0.81 8.30
C LEU A 192 13.17 -2.22 8.69
N SER A 193 12.82 -2.40 9.97
CA SER A 193 12.23 -3.66 10.42
C SER A 193 10.77 -3.77 9.95
N LEU A 194 10.27 -4.99 9.78
CA LEU A 194 8.84 -5.22 9.59
C LEU A 194 8.05 -4.78 10.84
N ASN A 195 6.86 -4.23 10.63
CA ASN A 195 5.93 -3.87 11.68
C ASN A 195 5.25 -5.12 12.28
N THR A 196 4.96 -5.13 13.59
CA THR A 196 4.38 -6.32 14.23
C THR A 196 2.88 -6.49 14.02
N ASN A 197 2.19 -5.42 13.67
CA ASN A 197 0.73 -5.36 13.76
C ASN A 197 0.05 -5.65 12.42
N HIS A 198 0.82 -5.84 11.35
CA HIS A 198 0.28 -6.32 10.09
C HIS A 198 -0.06 -7.80 10.17
N THR A 199 -1.20 -8.17 9.59
CA THR A 199 -1.66 -9.57 9.57
C THR A 199 -1.00 -10.42 8.51
N HIS A 200 -0.58 -9.80 7.40
CA HIS A 200 -0.02 -10.47 6.23
C HIS A 200 1.09 -9.63 5.61
N TYR A 201 2.01 -10.31 4.93
CA TYR A 201 3.12 -9.68 4.22
C TYR A 201 3.27 -10.24 2.80
N ILE A 202 3.51 -9.35 1.84
CA ILE A 202 3.96 -9.67 0.49
C ILE A 202 5.34 -9.03 0.33
N LEU A 203 6.38 -9.86 0.25
CA LEU A 203 7.77 -9.39 0.19
C LEU A 203 8.26 -9.46 -1.26
N CYS A 204 8.41 -8.31 -1.91
CA CYS A 204 8.76 -8.21 -3.32
C CYS A 204 10.28 -8.22 -3.52
N ASP A 205 10.80 -9.21 -4.24
CA ASP A 205 12.24 -9.32 -4.52
C ASP A 205 12.55 -9.05 -5.99
N ASN A 206 13.36 -8.01 -6.25
CA ASN A 206 13.91 -7.71 -7.57
C ASN A 206 15.44 -7.85 -7.62
N GLY A 207 16.06 -8.43 -6.59
CA GLY A 207 17.52 -8.58 -6.47
C GLY A 207 18.28 -7.32 -6.02
N ILE A 208 17.63 -6.16 -5.96
CA ILE A 208 18.21 -4.93 -5.41
C ILE A 208 18.11 -4.95 -3.88
N ARG A 209 19.07 -4.32 -3.20
CA ARG A 209 19.23 -4.29 -1.75
C ARG A 209 19.42 -2.86 -1.26
N ASN A 210 18.95 -2.57 -0.05
CA ASN A 210 19.10 -1.26 0.60
C ASN A 210 18.56 -0.07 -0.22
N ASN A 211 17.65 -0.30 -1.17
CA ASN A 211 17.02 0.74 -1.98
C ASN A 211 15.51 0.48 -2.07
N PHE A 212 14.72 1.37 -1.48
CA PHE A 212 13.26 1.25 -1.51
C PHE A 212 12.69 1.70 -2.86
N ILE A 213 13.12 2.85 -3.38
CA ILE A 213 12.59 3.45 -4.62
C ILE A 213 12.91 2.55 -5.83
N GLY A 214 14.16 2.10 -5.94
CA GLY A 214 14.63 1.22 -7.01
C GLY A 214 14.18 -0.24 -6.91
N SER A 215 13.35 -0.58 -5.92
CA SER A 215 12.89 -1.96 -5.71
C SER A 215 11.78 -2.41 -6.67
N GLY A 216 11.12 -1.47 -7.34
CA GLY A 216 9.96 -1.78 -8.17
C GLY A 216 8.67 -2.09 -7.40
N VAL A 217 8.66 -1.93 -6.06
CA VAL A 217 7.52 -2.31 -5.22
C VAL A 217 6.26 -1.51 -5.54
N ASN A 218 6.40 -0.23 -5.92
CA ASN A 218 5.26 0.62 -6.27
C ASN A 218 4.57 0.16 -7.57
N GLN A 219 5.34 -0.30 -8.57
CA GLN A 219 4.78 -0.88 -9.79
C GLN A 219 4.07 -2.19 -9.50
N PHE A 220 4.63 -3.02 -8.62
CA PHE A 220 3.95 -4.23 -8.15
C PHE A 220 2.62 -3.90 -7.47
N ARG A 221 2.61 -2.92 -6.55
CA ARG A 221 1.40 -2.45 -5.85
C ARG A 221 0.32 -1.99 -6.81
N MET A 222 0.65 -1.11 -7.76
CA MET A 222 -0.31 -0.64 -8.77
C MET A 222 -0.94 -1.79 -9.56
N LYS A 223 -0.11 -2.76 -9.98
CA LYS A 223 -0.60 -3.93 -10.69
C LYS A 223 -1.48 -4.82 -9.81
N PHE A 224 -1.11 -4.97 -8.54
CA PHE A 224 -1.88 -5.72 -7.55
C PHE A 224 -3.25 -5.08 -7.31
N GLU A 225 -3.28 -3.77 -7.01
CA GLU A 225 -4.49 -2.97 -6.85
C GLU A 225 -5.39 -3.04 -8.09
N SER A 226 -4.81 -2.88 -9.29
CA SER A 226 -5.55 -2.96 -10.56
C SER A 226 -6.17 -4.33 -10.81
N LEU A 227 -5.54 -5.41 -10.35
CA LEU A 227 -6.09 -6.76 -10.47
C LEU A 227 -7.25 -6.98 -9.47
N LEU A 228 -7.20 -6.35 -8.30
CA LEU A 228 -8.27 -6.42 -7.30
C LEU A 228 -9.48 -5.56 -7.69
N SER A 229 -9.23 -4.41 -8.33
CA SER A 229 -10.30 -3.55 -8.85
C SER A 229 -10.92 -4.06 -10.14
N ALA A 230 -10.28 -5.01 -10.82
CA ALA A 230 -10.87 -5.73 -11.94
C ALA A 230 -11.88 -6.79 -11.44
N SER A 231 -13.11 -6.78 -11.97
CA SER A 231 -14.07 -7.84 -11.64
C SER A 231 -13.74 -9.14 -12.38
N PRO A 232 -13.63 -10.30 -11.69
CA PRO A 232 -13.37 -11.59 -12.34
C PRO A 232 -14.56 -12.10 -13.18
N LYS A 233 -15.75 -11.49 -13.04
CA LYS A 233 -16.98 -11.87 -13.76
C LYS A 233 -17.34 -10.76 -14.77
N LYS A 234 -17.72 -11.14 -16.00
CA LYS A 234 -18.27 -10.19 -16.98
C LYS A 234 -19.49 -9.46 -16.37
N GLY A 235 -19.36 -8.15 -16.18
CA GLY A 235 -20.42 -7.31 -15.61
C GLY A 235 -20.52 -7.32 -14.08
N GLY A 236 -19.53 -7.85 -13.36
CA GLY A 236 -19.41 -7.63 -11.91
C GLY A 236 -18.70 -6.32 -11.59
N CYS A 237 -18.82 -5.85 -10.35
CA CYS A 237 -18.01 -4.76 -9.80
C CYS A 237 -16.75 -5.40 -9.19
N GLY A 238 -15.55 -4.85 -9.45
CA GLY A 238 -14.36 -5.25 -8.72
C GLY A 238 -14.32 -4.61 -7.33
N ILE A 239 -13.23 -4.82 -6.60
CA ILE A 239 -13.07 -4.25 -5.25
C ILE A 239 -12.67 -2.77 -5.40
N PRO A 240 -13.44 -1.80 -4.88
CA PRO A 240 -13.04 -0.39 -4.87
C PRO A 240 -11.77 -0.19 -4.04
N VAL A 241 -10.85 0.59 -4.60
CA VAL A 241 -9.59 0.99 -3.97
C VAL A 241 -9.65 2.49 -3.72
N VAL A 242 -9.21 2.94 -2.55
CA VAL A 242 -9.04 4.35 -2.20
C VAL A 242 -7.64 4.57 -1.63
N LEU A 243 -6.98 5.64 -2.06
CA LEU A 243 -5.70 6.08 -1.49
C LEU A 243 -5.97 7.10 -0.38
N LEU A 244 -5.46 6.83 0.81
CA LEU A 244 -5.56 7.71 1.98
C LEU A 244 -4.18 8.29 2.29
N ILE A 245 -4.01 9.60 2.09
CA ILE A 245 -2.75 10.30 2.34
C ILE A 245 -2.77 10.89 3.74
N ILE A 246 -1.85 10.45 4.60
CA ILE A 246 -1.61 10.97 5.95
C ILE A 246 -0.14 11.34 6.07
N GLY A 247 0.15 12.62 6.28
CA GLY A 247 1.51 13.14 6.27
C GLY A 247 2.18 12.95 4.90
N GLY A 248 3.27 12.20 4.90
CA GLY A 248 3.95 11.72 3.69
C GLY A 248 5.09 12.62 3.23
N GLY A 249 6.11 11.96 2.66
CA GLY A 249 7.26 12.62 2.06
C GLY A 249 7.09 12.90 0.57
N TYR A 250 8.11 13.45 -0.10
CA TYR A 250 8.01 13.88 -1.51
C TYR A 250 7.47 12.79 -2.45
N SER A 251 7.92 11.54 -2.28
CA SER A 251 7.47 10.38 -3.09
C SER A 251 5.96 10.15 -3.10
N THR A 252 5.24 10.65 -2.09
CA THR A 252 3.78 10.59 -1.99
C THR A 252 3.11 11.34 -3.15
N LEU A 253 3.70 12.43 -3.65
CA LEU A 253 3.17 13.17 -4.80
C LEU A 253 3.19 12.32 -6.08
N GLU A 254 4.27 11.59 -6.31
CA GLU A 254 4.40 10.71 -7.47
C GLU A 254 3.40 9.55 -7.40
N ILE A 255 3.25 8.96 -6.21
CA ILE A 255 2.26 7.91 -5.94
C ILE A 255 0.85 8.45 -6.21
N ALA A 256 0.49 9.60 -5.63
CA ALA A 256 -0.82 10.23 -5.80
C ALA A 256 -1.12 10.52 -7.28
N ALA A 257 -0.20 11.15 -8.01
CA ALA A 257 -0.37 11.45 -9.43
C ALA A 257 -0.55 10.18 -10.28
N GLN A 258 0.22 9.12 -10.01
CA GLN A 258 0.07 7.83 -10.69
C GLN A 258 -1.30 7.19 -10.39
N ARG A 259 -1.77 7.26 -9.15
CA ARG A 259 -3.07 6.69 -8.76
C ARG A 259 -4.24 7.39 -9.44
N LEU A 260 -4.17 8.71 -9.58
CA LEU A 260 -5.16 9.49 -10.33
C LEU A 260 -5.25 9.04 -11.80
N GLN A 261 -4.11 8.77 -12.46
CA GLN A 261 -4.10 8.26 -13.83
C GLN A 261 -4.82 6.90 -13.98
N HIS A 262 -4.85 6.11 -12.91
CA HIS A 262 -5.56 4.84 -12.83
C HIS A 262 -7.01 4.96 -12.30
N GLY A 263 -7.51 6.19 -12.09
CA GLY A 263 -8.87 6.43 -11.61
C GLY A 263 -9.10 6.04 -10.15
N VAL A 264 -8.04 5.99 -9.34
CA VAL A 264 -8.14 5.69 -7.90
C VAL A 264 -8.49 6.99 -7.15
N PRO A 265 -9.59 7.04 -6.39
CA PRO A 265 -9.91 8.18 -5.53
C PRO A 265 -8.85 8.39 -4.45
N ILE A 266 -8.57 9.66 -4.16
CA ILE A 266 -7.62 10.08 -3.13
C ILE A 266 -8.34 10.86 -2.04
N VAL A 267 -8.13 10.46 -0.79
CA VAL A 267 -8.54 11.19 0.41
C VAL A 267 -7.29 11.76 1.08
N ILE A 268 -7.19 13.08 1.16
CA ILE A 268 -6.08 13.76 1.85
C ILE A 268 -6.51 14.09 3.27
N CYS A 269 -5.76 13.61 4.26
CA CYS A 269 -5.93 13.99 5.66
C CYS A 269 -5.06 15.22 5.96
N GLY A 270 -5.63 16.42 5.91
CA GLY A 270 -4.86 17.63 6.21
C GLY A 270 -4.54 17.79 7.69
N SER A 271 -3.69 18.75 8.00
CA SER A 271 -3.13 18.98 9.35
C SER A 271 -2.38 17.76 9.92
N THR A 272 -1.82 16.93 9.04
CA THR A 272 -1.04 15.74 9.41
C THR A 272 0.45 15.85 9.04
N GLY A 273 0.86 16.99 8.48
CA GLY A 273 2.25 17.32 8.12
C GLY A 273 2.63 16.95 6.69
N GLY A 274 3.89 17.23 6.32
CA GLY A 274 4.49 16.79 5.06
C GLY A 274 3.71 17.21 3.80
N ILE A 275 3.58 16.28 2.85
CA ILE A 275 2.85 16.49 1.59
C ILE A 275 1.35 16.71 1.80
N ALA A 276 0.73 16.09 2.80
CA ALA A 276 -0.70 16.26 3.06
C ALA A 276 -1.07 17.73 3.29
N ASP A 277 -0.28 18.46 4.08
CA ASP A 277 -0.53 19.88 4.38
C ASP A 277 -0.23 20.80 3.19
N ILE A 278 0.76 20.45 2.37
CA ILE A 278 1.06 21.17 1.11
C ILE A 278 -0.12 21.03 0.13
N LEU A 279 -0.64 19.80 -0.03
CA LEU A 279 -1.80 19.54 -0.88
C LEU A 279 -3.08 20.20 -0.34
N GLU A 280 -3.29 20.19 0.98
CA GLU A 280 -4.37 20.93 1.63
C GLU A 280 -4.29 22.41 1.26
N LYS A 281 -3.12 23.02 1.42
CA LYS A 281 -2.93 24.44 1.14
C LYS A 281 -3.17 24.78 -0.34
N ALA A 282 -2.67 23.94 -1.23
CA ALA A 282 -2.86 24.10 -2.67
C ALA A 282 -4.35 24.03 -3.06
N LEU A 283 -5.11 23.11 -2.46
CA LEU A 283 -6.56 22.99 -2.66
C LEU A 283 -7.32 24.19 -2.09
N GLN A 284 -6.94 24.69 -0.90
CA GLN A 284 -7.54 25.90 -0.32
C GLN A 284 -7.40 27.10 -1.26
N PHE A 285 -6.22 27.28 -1.86
CA PHE A 285 -6.00 28.35 -2.84
C PHE A 285 -6.84 28.17 -4.10
N ARG A 286 -6.90 26.96 -4.64
CA ARG A 286 -7.75 26.66 -5.80
C ARG A 286 -9.23 26.96 -5.52
N ASN A 287 -9.74 26.54 -4.36
CA ASN A 287 -11.13 26.78 -3.95
C ASN A 287 -11.45 28.26 -3.74
N SER A 288 -10.47 29.04 -3.29
CA SER A 288 -10.59 30.50 -3.16
C SER A 288 -10.58 31.20 -4.53
N ASN A 289 -9.95 30.58 -5.53
CA ASN A 289 -9.75 31.12 -6.85
C ASN A 289 -10.70 30.54 -7.91
N LYS A 290 -11.91 30.06 -7.60
CA LYS A 290 -12.79 29.37 -8.58
C LYS A 290 -12.97 30.08 -9.94
N ALA A 291 -12.83 31.40 -10.01
CA ALA A 291 -12.86 32.19 -11.25
C ALA A 291 -11.55 32.15 -12.07
N LEU A 292 -10.40 32.01 -11.42
CA LEU A 292 -9.09 31.85 -12.04
C LEU A 292 -8.77 30.35 -12.07
N LYS A 293 -8.76 29.73 -13.25
CA LYS A 293 -8.34 28.32 -13.41
C LYS A 293 -6.84 28.16 -13.11
N GLY A 294 -6.42 28.35 -11.85
CA GLY A 294 -5.02 28.30 -11.44
C GLY A 294 -4.70 29.00 -10.12
N LEU A 295 -3.42 28.95 -9.76
CA LEU A 295 -2.83 29.65 -8.62
C LEU A 295 -2.26 30.99 -9.09
N CYS A 296 -2.39 32.05 -8.29
CA CYS A 296 -1.66 33.29 -8.57
C CYS A 296 -0.17 33.11 -8.25
N GLN A 297 0.68 34.05 -8.70
CA GLN A 297 2.12 33.94 -8.52
C GLN A 297 2.53 33.85 -7.03
N GLU A 298 1.88 34.60 -6.15
CA GLU A 298 2.16 34.58 -4.71
C GLU A 298 1.83 33.23 -4.08
N GLN A 299 0.67 32.67 -4.43
CA GLN A 299 0.25 31.34 -3.96
C GLN A 299 1.18 30.24 -4.50
N ALA A 300 1.57 30.33 -5.77
CA ALA A 300 2.53 29.41 -6.37
C ALA A 300 3.88 29.47 -5.61
N ASN A 301 4.41 30.67 -5.39
CA ASN A 301 5.67 30.87 -4.64
C ASN A 301 5.60 30.28 -3.23
N GLN A 302 4.45 30.40 -2.56
CA GLN A 302 4.26 29.80 -1.24
C GLN A 302 4.32 28.27 -1.27
N ILE A 303 3.63 27.63 -2.23
CA ILE A 303 3.71 26.17 -2.41
C ILE A 303 5.13 25.72 -2.75
N TYR A 304 5.83 26.46 -3.63
CA TYR A 304 7.24 26.21 -3.94
C TYR A 304 8.13 26.26 -2.70
N SER A 305 7.96 27.25 -1.84
CA SER A 305 8.72 27.36 -0.58
C SER A 305 8.44 26.19 0.36
N MET A 306 7.18 25.76 0.48
CA MET A 306 6.84 24.58 1.30
C MET A 306 7.49 23.29 0.75
N LEU A 307 7.49 23.11 -0.58
CA LEU A 307 8.15 21.98 -1.23
C LEU A 307 9.67 22.01 -1.03
N GLN A 308 10.30 23.18 -1.12
CA GLN A 308 11.73 23.34 -0.86
C GLN A 308 12.08 22.98 0.59
N ASN A 309 11.28 23.42 1.56
CA ASN A 309 11.49 23.08 2.95
C ASN A 309 11.38 21.57 3.19
N LEU A 310 10.37 20.92 2.59
CA LEU A 310 10.24 19.46 2.67
C LEU A 310 11.46 18.74 2.08
N LEU A 311 11.93 19.17 0.91
CA LEU A 311 13.12 18.60 0.27
C LEU A 311 14.39 18.83 1.09
N ILE A 312 14.49 19.93 1.84
CA ILE A 312 15.60 20.20 2.77
C ILE A 312 15.53 19.25 3.97
N GLU A 313 14.34 19.05 4.53
CA GLU A 313 14.11 18.10 5.62
C GLU A 313 14.43 16.66 5.18
N GLU A 314 14.19 16.34 3.90
CA GLU A 314 14.48 15.06 3.27
C GLU A 314 15.85 15.00 2.56
N ALA A 315 16.70 16.02 2.66
CA ALA A 315 17.88 16.21 1.79
C ALA A 315 18.88 15.04 1.78
N GLU A 316 18.88 14.21 2.82
CA GLU A 316 19.71 13.00 2.91
C GLU A 316 19.11 11.76 2.19
N GLU A 317 17.83 11.80 1.83
CA GLU A 317 17.08 10.80 1.05
C GLU A 317 16.76 11.25 -0.39
N VAL A 318 16.95 12.54 -0.68
CA VAL A 318 16.69 13.16 -1.98
C VAL A 318 17.54 12.49 -3.07
N THR A 319 16.86 11.83 -4.00
CA THR A 319 17.48 11.41 -5.26
C THR A 319 17.75 12.63 -6.13
N GLN A 320 18.71 12.55 -7.07
CA GLN A 320 18.97 13.63 -8.02
C GLN A 320 17.75 14.01 -8.89
N GLU A 321 16.67 13.22 -8.85
CA GLU A 321 15.45 13.43 -9.63
C GLU A 321 14.35 14.22 -8.91
N TYR A 322 14.48 14.49 -7.61
CA TYR A 322 13.48 15.27 -6.88
C TYR A 322 13.78 16.76 -6.99
N SER A 323 12.77 17.53 -7.40
CA SER A 323 12.87 18.98 -7.48
C SER A 323 11.56 19.64 -7.09
N ALA A 324 11.63 20.88 -6.62
CA ALA A 324 10.42 21.64 -6.27
C ALA A 324 9.55 21.92 -7.51
N GLU A 325 10.18 22.11 -8.68
CA GLU A 325 9.50 22.31 -9.96
C GLU A 325 8.68 21.08 -10.35
N LYS A 326 9.30 19.89 -10.36
CA LYS A 326 8.59 18.64 -10.62
C LYS A 326 7.49 18.38 -9.58
N GLY A 327 7.75 18.71 -8.31
CA GLY A 327 6.76 18.58 -7.24
C GLY A 327 5.54 19.48 -7.49
N PHE A 328 5.78 20.71 -7.93
CA PHE A 328 4.73 21.66 -8.27
C PHE A 328 3.89 21.19 -9.48
N GLU A 329 4.53 20.65 -10.52
CA GLU A 329 3.83 20.07 -11.67
C GLU A 329 2.92 18.89 -11.26
N LEU A 330 3.39 18.03 -10.36
CA LEU A 330 2.58 16.93 -9.81
C LEU A 330 1.38 17.48 -9.02
N ILE A 331 1.58 18.51 -8.20
CA ILE A 331 0.47 19.17 -7.48
C ILE A 331 -0.54 19.75 -8.47
N GLN A 332 -0.10 20.45 -9.52
CA GLN A 332 -1.02 20.97 -10.54
C GLN A 332 -1.82 19.87 -11.24
N THR A 333 -1.19 18.71 -11.47
CA THR A 333 -1.86 17.53 -12.01
C THR A 333 -2.92 17.00 -11.05
N ILE A 334 -2.59 16.88 -9.76
CA ILE A 334 -3.52 16.44 -8.71
C ILE A 334 -4.71 17.40 -8.61
N LEU A 335 -4.44 18.71 -8.52
CA LEU A 335 -5.47 19.73 -8.46
C LEU A 335 -6.42 19.64 -9.66
N SER A 336 -5.89 19.43 -10.87
CA SER A 336 -6.68 19.34 -12.10
C SER A 336 -7.71 18.21 -12.09
N ASN A 337 -7.50 17.15 -11.30
CA ASN A 337 -8.39 15.99 -11.15
C ASN A 337 -9.26 16.09 -9.88
N GLU A 338 -9.91 17.24 -9.68
CA GLU A 338 -10.68 17.55 -8.46
C GLU A 338 -11.78 16.51 -8.16
N ASP A 339 -12.38 15.91 -9.20
CA ASP A 339 -13.41 14.90 -9.04
C ASP A 339 -12.92 13.66 -8.28
N PHE A 340 -11.62 13.36 -8.36
CA PHE A 340 -10.99 12.22 -7.69
C PHE A 340 -10.39 12.55 -6.33
N VAL A 341 -10.34 13.82 -5.95
CA VAL A 341 -9.71 14.27 -4.71
C VAL A 341 -10.77 14.70 -3.70
N SER A 342 -10.65 14.16 -2.49
CA SER A 342 -11.47 14.50 -1.33
C SER A 342 -10.57 14.84 -0.14
N PHE A 343 -11.09 15.64 0.78
CA PHE A 343 -10.32 16.18 1.89
C PHE A 343 -10.99 15.88 3.23
N PHE A 344 -10.20 15.48 4.21
CA PHE A 344 -10.60 15.27 5.59
C PHE A 344 -9.62 16.03 6.50
N ASN A 345 -10.14 16.78 7.46
CA ASN A 345 -9.31 17.39 8.49
C ASN A 345 -9.72 16.78 9.85
N PRO A 346 -8.83 16.01 10.51
CA PRO A 346 -9.13 15.34 11.78
C PRO A 346 -9.36 16.34 12.92
N ASP A 347 -8.80 17.54 12.86
CA ASP A 347 -8.90 18.57 13.90
C ASP A 347 -10.11 19.49 13.70
N CYS A 348 -10.84 19.35 12.59
CA CYS A 348 -12.00 20.17 12.29
C CYS A 348 -13.25 19.72 13.07
N ILE A 349 -13.38 20.23 14.31
CA ILE A 349 -14.53 19.98 15.20
C ILE A 349 -15.87 20.44 14.59
N ILE A 350 -15.84 21.45 13.72
CA ILE A 350 -17.03 22.07 13.12
C ILE A 350 -17.69 21.17 12.08
N SER A 351 -16.90 20.33 11.40
CA SER A 351 -17.44 19.39 10.43
C SER A 351 -17.88 18.12 11.17
N ASN A 352 -19.17 17.79 11.15
CA ASN A 352 -19.67 16.47 11.60
C ASN A 352 -19.30 15.37 10.59
N ASN A 353 -18.19 15.53 9.86
CA ASN A 353 -17.69 14.56 8.88
C ASN A 353 -16.66 13.69 9.59
N SER A 354 -16.90 12.38 9.57
CA SER A 354 -15.98 11.36 10.05
C SER A 354 -15.20 10.79 8.86
N LEU A 355 -13.99 10.26 9.11
CA LEU A 355 -13.10 9.76 8.04
C LEU A 355 -13.78 8.70 7.16
N ASP A 356 -14.57 7.82 7.78
CA ASP A 356 -15.39 6.81 7.10
C ASP A 356 -16.40 7.41 6.11
N ARG A 357 -17.07 8.52 6.46
CA ARG A 357 -17.94 9.28 5.56
C ARG A 357 -17.15 9.83 4.39
N THR A 358 -15.98 10.41 4.64
CA THR A 358 -15.15 10.99 3.57
C THR A 358 -14.64 9.94 2.60
N ILE A 359 -14.23 8.77 3.11
CA ILE A 359 -13.82 7.62 2.28
C ILE A 359 -14.99 7.13 1.44
N LEU A 360 -16.17 6.96 2.02
CA LEU A 360 -17.35 6.55 1.27
C LEU A 360 -17.75 7.59 0.22
N PHE A 361 -17.71 8.87 0.60
CA PHE A 361 -18.03 9.98 -0.28
C PHE A 361 -17.06 10.05 -1.47
N SER A 362 -15.75 9.86 -1.26
CA SER A 362 -14.77 9.88 -2.35
C SER A 362 -15.01 8.74 -3.34
N LEU A 363 -15.34 7.55 -2.84
CA LEU A 363 -15.73 6.41 -3.67
C LEU A 363 -16.98 6.72 -4.51
N ILE A 364 -18.03 7.26 -3.89
CA ILE A 364 -19.29 7.62 -4.57
C ILE A 364 -19.05 8.71 -5.62
N LYS A 365 -18.28 9.76 -5.27
CA LYS A 365 -17.92 10.87 -6.15
C LYS A 365 -17.23 10.38 -7.43
N CYS A 366 -16.42 9.33 -7.34
CA CYS A 366 -15.70 8.74 -8.48
C CYS A 366 -16.47 7.62 -9.18
N MET A 367 -17.43 6.98 -8.50
CA MET A 367 -18.18 5.82 -8.99
C MET A 367 -19.35 6.21 -9.89
N SER A 368 -19.06 6.41 -11.17
CA SER A 368 -20.03 6.64 -12.27
C SER A 368 -20.96 7.85 -12.08
N THR A 369 -21.48 8.38 -13.17
CA THR A 369 -22.53 9.42 -13.12
C THR A 369 -23.92 8.84 -12.82
N ASN A 370 -24.05 7.52 -12.64
CA ASN A 370 -25.33 6.85 -12.42
C ASN A 370 -25.73 6.90 -10.94
N PRO A 371 -26.81 7.63 -10.57
CA PRO A 371 -27.25 7.76 -9.18
C PRO A 371 -27.63 6.43 -8.52
N ILE A 372 -28.04 5.42 -9.31
CA ILE A 372 -28.39 4.10 -8.79
C ILE A 372 -27.14 3.38 -8.26
N ASP A 373 -26.02 3.44 -8.99
CA ASP A 373 -24.78 2.80 -8.58
C ASP A 373 -24.22 3.46 -7.30
N GLN A 374 -24.31 4.79 -7.23
CA GLN A 374 -23.96 5.59 -6.05
C GLN A 374 -24.82 5.25 -4.81
N LEU A 375 -26.15 5.13 -4.97
CA LEU A 375 -27.07 4.72 -3.89
C LEU A 375 -26.79 3.29 -3.43
N MET A 376 -26.52 2.38 -4.36
CA MET A 376 -26.25 0.97 -4.06
C MET A 376 -24.94 0.78 -3.28
N VAL A 377 -23.92 1.58 -3.58
CA VAL A 377 -22.67 1.65 -2.79
C VAL A 377 -23.00 2.08 -1.36
N ALA A 378 -23.66 3.21 -1.16
CA ALA A 378 -23.96 3.71 0.19
C ALA A 378 -24.85 2.79 1.03
N LEU A 379 -25.85 2.15 0.41
CA LEU A 379 -26.71 1.15 1.06
C LEU A 379 -25.91 -0.05 1.57
N LYS A 380 -24.89 -0.50 0.81
CA LYS A 380 -24.04 -1.63 1.20
C LYS A 380 -23.10 -1.30 2.36
N PHE A 381 -22.61 -0.07 2.40
CA PHE A 381 -21.81 0.42 3.53
C PHE A 381 -22.65 0.73 4.77
N GLY A 382 -23.99 0.57 4.71
CA GLY A 382 -24.88 0.90 5.83
C GLY A 382 -24.93 2.39 6.15
N ARG A 383 -24.55 3.25 5.19
CA ARG A 383 -24.36 4.70 5.34
C ARG A 383 -25.24 5.50 4.38
N ILE A 384 -26.55 5.24 4.43
CA ILE A 384 -27.54 5.98 3.63
C ILE A 384 -27.56 7.48 3.97
N ASP A 385 -27.08 7.85 5.16
CA ASP A 385 -26.92 9.25 5.61
C ASP A 385 -25.99 10.06 4.70
N VAL A 386 -25.03 9.42 4.03
CA VAL A 386 -24.10 10.08 3.11
C VAL A 386 -24.77 10.42 1.77
N VAL A 387 -25.69 9.57 1.30
CA VAL A 387 -26.41 9.78 0.02
C VAL A 387 -27.56 10.76 0.17
N ASN A 388 -28.22 10.80 1.33
CA ASN A 388 -29.35 11.71 1.55
C ASN A 388 -28.97 13.20 1.45
N ARG A 389 -27.70 13.56 1.64
CA ARG A 389 -27.25 14.96 1.54
C ARG A 389 -26.93 15.40 0.11
N GLN A 390 -26.57 14.46 -0.75
CA GLN A 390 -26.07 14.72 -2.09
C GLN A 390 -27.11 14.45 -3.18
N MET A 391 -28.00 13.48 -2.97
CA MET A 391 -29.02 13.10 -3.97
C MET A 391 -30.36 13.82 -3.87
N PHE A 392 -30.64 14.49 -2.74
CA PHE A 392 -31.88 15.27 -2.60
C PHE A 392 -31.71 16.76 -2.88
N GLU A 393 -30.48 17.26 -3.07
CA GLU A 393 -30.24 18.61 -3.59
C GLU A 393 -30.39 18.65 -5.13
N ASP A 394 -30.07 17.54 -5.82
CA ASP A 394 -30.26 17.38 -7.27
C ASP A 394 -31.46 16.46 -7.57
N ASN A 395 -32.64 17.04 -7.81
CA ASN A 395 -33.91 16.37 -8.09
C ASN A 395 -33.87 15.38 -9.30
N CYS A 396 -33.31 14.17 -9.12
CA CYS A 396 -33.30 13.15 -10.17
C CYS A 396 -33.57 11.72 -9.66
N PHE A 397 -34.83 11.32 -9.89
CA PHE A 397 -35.31 10.00 -10.33
C PHE A 397 -35.93 8.96 -9.38
N SER A 398 -36.85 8.24 -10.04
CA SER A 398 -37.74 7.15 -9.65
C SER A 398 -37.02 5.79 -9.70
N ILE A 399 -37.27 4.96 -8.68
CA ILE A 399 -36.70 3.63 -8.50
C ILE A 399 -37.47 2.61 -9.37
N ARG A 400 -36.79 1.96 -10.32
CA ARG A 400 -37.20 0.65 -10.83
C ARG A 400 -36.12 -0.39 -10.56
N THR A 401 -36.56 -1.47 -9.94
CA THR A 401 -35.82 -2.65 -9.48
C THR A 401 -34.88 -3.25 -10.54
N SER A 402 -33.59 -3.32 -10.20
CA SER A 402 -32.64 -4.29 -10.74
C SER A 402 -31.60 -4.58 -9.66
N VAL A 403 -31.91 -5.55 -8.81
CA VAL A 403 -31.08 -5.97 -7.67
C VAL A 403 -30.17 -7.11 -8.13
N ASN A 404 -28.85 -6.89 -8.13
CA ASN A 404 -27.79 -7.85 -7.76
C ASN A 404 -26.42 -7.41 -8.33
N ARG A 405 -25.69 -6.53 -7.62
CA ARG A 405 -24.24 -6.38 -7.76
C ARG A 405 -23.64 -6.13 -6.39
N ALA A 406 -22.70 -6.95 -5.92
CA ALA A 406 -22.15 -6.90 -4.57
C ALA A 406 -20.72 -6.34 -4.57
N ILE A 407 -20.53 -5.24 -3.83
CA ILE A 407 -19.23 -4.80 -3.30
C ILE A 407 -19.27 -5.22 -1.83
N GLU A 408 -18.40 -6.15 -1.43
CA GLU A 408 -18.35 -6.71 -0.07
C GLU A 408 -17.07 -6.31 0.69
N LEU A 409 -16.19 -5.55 0.01
CA LEU A 409 -14.85 -5.22 0.46
C LEU A 409 -14.42 -3.87 -0.13
N VAL A 410 -13.66 -3.09 0.65
CA VAL A 410 -12.92 -1.91 0.19
C VAL A 410 -11.45 -2.12 0.49
N ILE A 411 -10.57 -1.57 -0.34
CA ILE A 411 -9.14 -1.48 -0.04
C ILE A 411 -8.81 -0.04 0.32
N ILE A 412 -8.29 0.16 1.52
CA ILE A 412 -7.72 1.44 1.98
C ILE A 412 -6.19 1.32 1.89
N GLU A 413 -5.61 2.06 0.95
CA GLU A 413 -4.16 2.18 0.78
C GLU A 413 -3.65 3.36 1.61
N LEU A 414 -2.55 3.15 2.34
CA LEU A 414 -1.88 4.16 3.18
C LEU A 414 -0.45 4.43 2.70
#